data_AF-A0A9R1CTB5-F1
#
_entry.id   AF-A0A9R1CTB5-F1
#
_cell.length_a   1.000
_cell.length_b   1.000
_cell.length_c   1.000
_cell.angle_alpha   90.00
_cell.angle_beta   90.00
_cell.angle_gamma   90.00
#
_symmetry.space_group_name_H-M   'P 1'
#
loop_
_entity.id
_entity.type
_entity.pdbx_description
1 polymer ?
#
loop_
_entity_poly.entity_id
_entity_poly.type
_entity_poly.pdbx_seq_one_letter_code
_entity_poly.pdbx_strand_id
1 'polypeptide(L)'
;MQSTSNYSETDLAYTMGLIAGEGSFFVTFNRDDRYRHDIYYGPKFSISMGEKEAEMLQNQCRIYSLGTVNKSQKGFQWIISSRAECRELIKLIDQYLEQNPSTEFQSAAKHNAYQSWRAALELLRPGRQLTADEVIELAELRDEINYIRATNSIESEEIKRIVKSTDAA
;
A
#
# COMPACT_ATOMS: atom_id res chain seq x y z
N MET A 1 3.06 -24.71 -4.62
CA MET A 1 4.36 -24.72 -3.90
C MET A 1 4.59 -23.30 -3.39
N GLN A 2 4.46 -23.06 -2.09
CA GLN A 2 4.87 -21.79 -1.49
C GLN A 2 6.38 -21.86 -1.28
N SER A 3 7.12 -21.01 -1.99
CA SER A 3 8.53 -20.77 -1.69
C SER A 3 8.58 -19.95 -0.42
N THR A 4 8.97 -20.57 0.71
CA THR A 4 9.39 -19.83 1.90
C THR A 4 10.74 -19.20 1.57
N SER A 5 10.70 -18.00 1.00
CA SER A 5 11.92 -17.22 0.77
C SER A 5 12.48 -16.84 2.13
N ASN A 6 13.56 -17.50 2.55
CA ASN A 6 14.28 -17.17 3.78
C ASN A 6 15.17 -15.97 3.51
N TYR A 7 14.66 -14.77 3.77
CA TYR A 7 15.46 -13.54 3.75
C TYR A 7 16.43 -13.54 4.93
N SER A 8 17.60 -12.91 4.76
CA SER A 8 18.49 -12.74 5.90
C SER A 8 17.82 -11.82 6.93
N GLU A 9 18.05 -12.10 8.21
CA GLU A 9 17.52 -11.28 9.31
C GLU A 9 17.98 -9.81 9.18
N THR A 10 19.22 -9.60 8.74
CA THR A 10 19.80 -8.26 8.54
C THR A 10 19.11 -7.50 7.41
N ASP A 11 18.85 -8.14 6.27
CA ASP A 11 18.15 -7.50 5.15
C ASP A 11 16.72 -7.11 5.55
N LEU A 12 16.03 -8.00 6.28
CA LEU A 12 14.68 -7.75 6.75
C LEU A 12 14.65 -6.61 7.77
N ALA A 13 15.56 -6.61 8.75
CA ALA A 13 15.67 -5.52 9.73
C ALA A 13 15.98 -4.18 9.07
N TYR A 14 16.90 -4.14 8.10
CA TYR A 14 17.21 -2.94 7.35
C TYR A 14 15.99 -2.41 6.58
N THR A 15 15.29 -3.29 5.87
CA THR A 15 14.07 -2.95 5.12
C THR A 15 12.97 -2.44 6.04
N MET A 16 12.80 -3.05 7.21
CA MET A 16 11.85 -2.60 8.21
C MET A 16 12.21 -1.22 8.76
N GLY A 17 13.50 -0.92 8.96
CA GLY A 17 13.97 0.42 9.26
C GLY A 17 13.62 1.43 8.15
N LEU A 18 13.80 1.07 6.88
CA LEU A 18 13.41 1.90 5.75
C LEU A 18 11.90 2.13 5.67
N ILE A 19 11.10 1.08 5.88
CA ILE A 19 9.63 1.19 5.93
C ILE A 19 9.25 2.15 7.06
N ALA A 20 9.81 1.96 8.27
CA ALA A 20 9.56 2.80 9.43
C ALA A 20 9.91 4.28 9.19
N GLY A 21 11.05 4.57 8.55
CA GLY A 21 11.49 5.94 8.24
C GLY A 21 10.76 6.56 7.04
N GLU A 22 10.85 5.93 5.87
CA GLU A 22 10.53 6.52 4.57
C GLU A 22 9.37 5.84 3.83
N GLY A 23 8.86 4.74 4.37
CA GLY A 23 7.71 4.01 3.81
C GLY A 23 6.41 4.81 3.86
N SER A 24 5.61 4.66 2.81
CA SER A 24 4.27 5.20 2.69
C SER A 24 3.31 4.12 2.20
N PHE A 25 2.31 3.81 3.02
CA PHE A 25 1.16 2.98 2.66
C PHE A 25 0.03 3.89 2.18
N PHE A 26 -0.68 3.52 1.12
CA PHE A 26 -1.79 4.30 0.62
C PHE A 26 -2.75 3.48 -0.25
N VAL A 27 -3.98 3.97 -0.40
CA VAL A 27 -4.95 3.49 -1.39
C VAL A 27 -5.23 4.61 -2.38
N THR A 28 -5.28 4.27 -3.66
CA THR A 28 -5.59 5.21 -4.74
C THR A 28 -7.01 5.02 -5.23
N PHE A 29 -7.66 6.12 -5.59
CA PHE A 29 -8.98 6.17 -6.24
C PHE A 29 -8.87 7.07 -7.47
N ASN A 30 -9.33 6.58 -8.61
CA ASN A 30 -9.39 7.33 -9.87
C ASN A 30 -10.75 7.07 -10.52
N ARG A 31 -11.33 8.08 -11.19
CA ARG A 31 -12.51 7.87 -12.02
C ARG A 31 -12.13 7.07 -13.25
N ASP A 32 -12.90 6.03 -13.54
CA ASP A 32 -12.68 5.16 -14.70
C ASP A 32 -13.96 4.38 -15.01
N ASP A 33 -14.64 4.76 -16.09
CA ASP A 33 -15.94 4.21 -16.54
C ASP A 33 -15.87 2.74 -17.00
N ARG A 34 -14.65 2.20 -17.15
CA ARG A 34 -14.43 0.79 -17.47
C ARG A 34 -14.58 -0.11 -16.25
N TYR A 35 -14.57 0.47 -15.04
CA TYR A 35 -14.67 -0.26 -13.78
C TYR A 35 -16.07 -0.16 -13.20
N ARG A 36 -16.44 -1.17 -12.40
CA ARG A 36 -17.69 -1.16 -11.65
C ARG A 36 -17.72 0.07 -10.73
N HIS A 37 -18.84 0.78 -10.73
CA HIS A 37 -19.05 2.05 -10.00
C HIS A 37 -18.22 3.23 -10.54
N ASP A 38 -17.77 3.17 -11.80
CA ASP A 38 -17.01 4.23 -12.49
C ASP A 38 -15.74 4.68 -11.75
N ILE A 39 -15.17 3.79 -10.93
CA ILE A 39 -14.01 4.06 -10.09
C ILE A 39 -13.04 2.89 -10.13
N TYR A 40 -11.78 3.21 -10.45
CA TYR A 40 -10.64 2.36 -10.20
C TYR A 40 -10.06 2.63 -8.81
N TYR A 41 -9.80 1.56 -8.05
CA TYR A 41 -9.13 1.61 -6.77
C TYR A 41 -8.07 0.52 -6.60
N GLY A 42 -6.98 0.87 -5.93
CA GLY A 42 -5.86 -0.03 -5.73
C GLY A 42 -4.95 0.36 -4.56
N PRO A 43 -4.46 -0.62 -3.78
CA PRO A 43 -3.50 -0.37 -2.74
C PRO A 43 -2.12 -0.16 -3.34
N LYS A 44 -1.33 0.67 -2.71
CA LYS A 44 0.06 0.90 -3.07
C LYS A 44 0.90 1.08 -1.81
N PHE A 45 2.16 0.72 -1.95
CA PHE A 45 3.21 1.04 -1.01
C PHE A 45 4.35 1.70 -1.78
N SER A 46 5.06 2.63 -1.13
CA SER A 46 6.30 3.15 -1.70
C SER A 46 7.30 3.65 -0.69
N ILE A 47 8.57 3.66 -1.11
CA ILE A 47 9.67 4.38 -0.46
C ILE A 47 10.25 5.34 -1.49
N SER A 48 10.33 6.62 -1.16
CA SER A 48 10.91 7.66 -2.03
C SER A 48 12.21 8.16 -1.43
N MET A 49 13.27 8.24 -2.23
CA MET A 49 14.59 8.71 -1.82
C MET A 49 15.20 9.65 -2.87
N GLY A 50 16.31 10.30 -2.51
CA GLY A 50 17.07 11.16 -3.40
C GLY A 50 17.70 10.43 -4.60
N GLU A 51 18.32 11.21 -5.48
CA GLU A 51 18.99 10.69 -6.70
C GLU A 51 20.16 9.74 -6.38
N LYS A 52 20.81 9.87 -5.20
CA LYS A 52 21.99 9.07 -4.84
C LYS A 52 21.63 7.68 -4.33
N GLU A 53 20.38 7.47 -3.94
CA GLU A 53 19.88 6.26 -3.29
C GLU A 53 19.22 5.29 -4.28
N ALA A 54 19.30 5.57 -5.59
CA ALA A 54 18.68 4.76 -6.64
C ALA A 54 19.10 3.29 -6.58
N GLU A 55 20.40 3.02 -6.40
CA GLU A 55 20.95 1.66 -6.33
C GLU A 55 20.43 0.91 -5.10
N MET A 56 20.32 1.58 -3.95
CA MET A 56 19.76 1.00 -2.74
C MET A 56 18.30 0.56 -2.97
N LEU A 57 17.47 1.42 -3.57
CA LEU A 57 16.08 1.08 -3.89
C LEU A 57 15.99 -0.09 -4.89
N GLN A 58 16.87 -0.13 -5.89
CA GLN A 58 16.96 -1.26 -6.83
C GLN A 58 17.35 -2.56 -6.14
N ASN A 59 18.24 -2.49 -5.16
CA ASN A 59 18.63 -3.65 -4.37
C ASN A 59 17.45 -4.17 -3.54
N GLN A 60 16.68 -3.30 -2.88
CA GLN A 60 15.46 -3.71 -2.15
C GLN A 60 14.46 -4.41 -3.07
N CYS A 61 14.18 -3.82 -4.23
CA CYS A 61 13.31 -4.43 -5.24
C CYS A 61 13.81 -5.82 -5.67
N ARG A 62 15.12 -6.01 -5.84
CA ARG A 62 15.74 -7.29 -6.23
C ARG A 62 15.68 -8.35 -5.13
N ILE A 63 15.99 -7.97 -3.88
CA ILE A 63 15.98 -8.88 -2.73
C ILE A 63 14.61 -9.55 -2.59
N TYR A 64 13.55 -8.74 -2.61
CA TYR A 64 12.19 -9.25 -2.38
C TYR A 64 11.48 -9.66 -3.66
N SER A 65 12.00 -9.30 -4.83
CA SER A 65 11.31 -9.42 -6.12
C SER A 65 9.90 -8.80 -6.08
N LEU A 66 9.77 -7.68 -5.38
CA LEU A 66 8.52 -6.94 -5.23
C LEU A 66 8.64 -5.55 -5.86
N GLY A 67 7.63 -5.16 -6.62
CA GLY A 67 7.47 -3.81 -7.13
C GLY A 67 8.47 -3.44 -8.21
N THR A 68 8.60 -2.13 -8.41
CA THR A 68 9.48 -1.54 -9.42
C THR A 68 10.16 -0.29 -8.87
N VAL A 69 11.29 0.10 -9.45
CA VAL A 69 11.95 1.38 -9.12
C VAL A 69 11.82 2.33 -10.30
N ASN A 70 11.19 3.47 -10.06
CA ASN A 70 10.93 4.49 -11.08
C ASN A 70 11.50 5.84 -10.65
N LYS A 71 11.77 6.71 -11.63
CA LYS A 71 12.14 8.09 -11.35
C LYS A 71 10.93 8.86 -10.82
N SER A 72 11.13 9.67 -9.79
CA SER A 72 10.13 10.56 -9.18
C SER A 72 10.61 12.02 -9.24
N GLN A 73 9.76 12.97 -8.87
CA GLN A 73 10.16 14.39 -8.81
C GLN A 73 11.28 14.67 -7.79
N LYS A 74 11.44 13.80 -6.78
CA LYS A 74 12.39 13.98 -5.68
C LYS A 74 13.62 13.05 -5.78
N GLY A 75 13.74 12.27 -6.86
CA GLY A 75 14.80 11.28 -7.06
C GLY A 75 14.21 9.97 -7.58
N PHE A 76 14.25 8.92 -6.77
CA PHE A 76 13.75 7.60 -7.13
C PHE A 76 12.70 7.11 -6.13
N GLN A 77 11.84 6.22 -6.59
CA GLN A 77 10.81 5.60 -5.76
C GLN A 77 10.75 4.11 -6.04
N TRP A 78 10.89 3.30 -4.99
CA TRP A 78 10.49 1.90 -5.02
C TRP A 78 8.99 1.85 -4.75
N ILE A 79 8.21 1.31 -5.69
CA ILE A 79 6.75 1.27 -5.63
C ILE A 79 6.24 -0.16 -5.83
N ILE A 80 5.34 -0.57 -4.94
CA ILE A 80 4.61 -1.83 -5.01
C ILE A 80 3.14 -1.47 -5.22
N SER A 81 2.53 -1.95 -6.31
CA SER A 81 1.18 -1.53 -6.69
C SER A 81 0.24 -2.67 -7.09
N SER A 82 0.74 -3.89 -7.29
CA SER A 82 -0.14 -5.03 -7.51
C SER A 82 -0.69 -5.53 -6.18
N ARG A 83 -1.95 -5.97 -6.17
CA ARG A 83 -2.57 -6.53 -4.95
C ARG A 83 -1.85 -7.78 -4.46
N ALA A 84 -1.30 -8.58 -5.38
CA ALA A 84 -0.54 -9.78 -5.04
C ALA A 84 0.77 -9.42 -4.31
N GLU A 85 1.58 -8.52 -4.86
CA GLU A 85 2.83 -8.10 -4.23
C GLU A 85 2.60 -7.35 -2.92
N CYS A 86 1.54 -6.55 -2.81
CA CYS A 86 1.17 -5.89 -1.55
C CYS A 86 0.89 -6.93 -0.44
N ARG A 87 0.29 -8.09 -0.79
CA ARG A 87 0.09 -9.19 0.17
C ARG A 87 1.38 -9.88 0.54
N GLU A 88 2.30 -10.04 -0.40
CA GLU A 88 3.63 -10.55 -0.07
C GLU A 88 4.36 -9.59 0.87
N LEU A 89 4.27 -8.27 0.64
CA LEU A 89 4.81 -7.26 1.56
C LEU A 89 4.21 -7.39 2.98
N ILE A 90 2.89 -7.59 3.10
CA ILE A 90 2.25 -7.85 4.40
C ILE A 90 2.87 -9.06 5.09
N LYS A 91 3.08 -10.17 4.37
CA LYS A 91 3.72 -11.36 4.96
C LYS A 91 5.12 -11.08 5.47
N LEU A 92 5.91 -10.29 4.74
CA LEU A 92 7.27 -9.90 5.16
C LEU A 92 7.23 -9.09 6.46
N ILE A 93 6.33 -8.10 6.52
CA ILE A 93 6.17 -7.24 7.70
C ILE A 93 5.66 -8.07 8.89
N ASP A 94 4.58 -8.84 8.71
CA ASP A 94 3.99 -9.67 9.76
C ASP A 94 5.02 -10.68 10.30
N GLN A 95 5.78 -11.35 9.43
CA GLN A 95 6.87 -12.25 9.83
C GLN A 95 7.92 -11.55 10.69
N TYR A 96 8.35 -10.34 10.29
CA TYR A 96 9.32 -9.59 11.08
C TYR A 96 8.76 -9.20 12.45
N LEU A 97 7.51 -8.75 12.52
CA LEU A 97 6.86 -8.32 13.77
C LEU A 97 6.65 -9.47 14.74
N GLU A 98 6.32 -10.67 14.25
CA GLU A 98 6.22 -11.88 15.07
C GLU A 98 7.57 -12.25 15.70
N GLN A 99 8.66 -12.10 14.95
CA GLN A 99 10.01 -12.39 15.43
C GLN A 99 10.57 -11.27 16.33
N ASN A 100 10.09 -10.04 16.16
CA ASN A 100 10.58 -8.84 16.84
C ASN A 100 9.43 -8.06 17.51
N PRO A 101 8.79 -8.61 18.55
CA PRO A 101 7.58 -8.02 19.14
C PRO A 101 7.80 -6.66 19.83
N SER A 102 9.05 -6.25 20.07
CA SER A 102 9.39 -5.00 20.78
C SER A 102 10.00 -3.92 19.86
N THR A 103 9.79 -4.02 18.55
CA THR A 103 10.22 -3.00 17.59
C THR A 103 9.47 -1.68 17.76
N GLU A 104 10.19 -0.55 17.66
CA GLU A 104 9.63 0.81 17.66
C GLU A 104 8.60 1.03 16.54
N PHE A 105 8.63 0.22 15.48
CA PHE A 105 7.61 0.27 14.44
C PHE A 105 6.21 0.07 15.03
N GLN A 106 6.02 -0.87 15.97
CA GLN A 106 4.69 -1.20 16.50
C GLN A 106 4.01 -0.04 17.24
N SER A 107 4.79 0.86 17.85
CA SER A 107 4.30 2.04 18.55
C SER A 107 4.23 3.29 17.68
N ALA A 108 4.73 3.23 16.43
CA ALA A 108 4.76 4.38 15.53
C ALA A 108 3.41 4.60 14.82
N ALA A 109 3.09 5.85 14.50
CA ALA A 109 1.90 6.19 13.70
C ALA A 109 1.86 5.46 12.33
N LYS A 110 3.03 5.11 11.80
CA LYS A 110 3.14 4.35 10.55
C LYS A 110 2.61 2.92 10.66
N HIS A 111 2.66 2.32 11.85
CA HIS A 111 2.05 1.02 12.08
C HIS A 111 0.52 1.10 12.04
N ASN A 112 -0.09 2.19 12.51
CA ASN A 112 -1.53 2.40 12.34
C ASN A 112 -1.91 2.47 10.85
N ALA A 113 -1.15 3.24 10.04
CA ALA A 113 -1.35 3.29 8.60
C ALA A 113 -1.17 1.90 7.93
N TYR A 114 -0.20 1.12 8.39
CA TYR A 114 -0.02 -0.27 7.97
C TYR A 114 -1.25 -1.15 8.30
N GLN A 115 -1.80 -1.06 9.50
CA GLN A 115 -2.97 -1.83 9.91
C GLN A 115 -4.21 -1.47 9.10
N SER A 116 -4.51 -0.18 8.91
CA SER A 116 -5.62 0.26 8.05
C SER A 116 -5.40 -0.16 6.59
N TRP A 117 -4.16 -0.12 6.10
CA TRP A 117 -3.81 -0.59 4.76
C TRP A 117 -3.98 -2.11 4.60
N ARG A 118 -3.63 -2.90 5.62
CA ARG A 118 -3.88 -4.34 5.69
C ARG A 118 -5.37 -4.64 5.66
N ALA A 119 -6.19 -3.91 6.43
CA ALA A 119 -7.65 -4.02 6.39
C ALA A 119 -8.22 -3.69 5.00
N ALA A 120 -7.72 -2.62 4.36
CA ALA A 120 -8.09 -2.28 2.99
C ALA A 120 -7.76 -3.39 1.99
N LEU A 121 -6.61 -4.06 2.15
CA LEU A 121 -6.27 -5.22 1.34
C LEU A 121 -7.26 -6.37 1.53
N GLU A 122 -7.77 -6.62 2.74
CA GLU A 122 -8.75 -7.69 2.98
C GLU A 122 -10.07 -7.49 2.24
N LEU A 123 -10.55 -6.24 2.13
CA LEU A 123 -11.66 -5.92 1.22
C LEU A 123 -11.32 -6.29 -0.23
N LEU A 124 -10.09 -5.98 -0.66
CA LEU A 124 -9.58 -6.18 -2.01
C LEU A 124 -9.09 -7.62 -2.30
N ARG A 125 -9.71 -8.63 -1.69
CA ARG A 125 -9.35 -10.04 -1.89
C ARG A 125 -9.54 -10.52 -3.34
N PRO A 126 -8.66 -11.42 -3.84
CA PRO A 126 -8.76 -11.92 -5.21
C PRO A 126 -10.13 -12.53 -5.52
N GLY A 127 -10.60 -12.31 -6.75
CA GLY A 127 -11.87 -12.87 -7.24
C GLY A 127 -13.13 -12.20 -6.68
N ARG A 128 -13.01 -11.16 -5.86
CA ARG A 128 -14.14 -10.41 -5.32
C ARG A 128 -14.30 -9.05 -6.00
N GLN A 129 -15.53 -8.73 -6.38
CA GLN A 129 -15.95 -7.36 -6.68
C GLN A 129 -16.59 -6.74 -5.44
N LEU A 130 -16.28 -5.47 -5.17
CA LEU A 130 -16.84 -4.76 -4.02
C LEU A 130 -18.27 -4.29 -4.32
N THR A 131 -19.13 -4.32 -3.30
CA THR A 131 -20.41 -3.62 -3.32
C THR A 131 -20.21 -2.11 -3.23
N ALA A 132 -21.28 -1.34 -3.45
CA ALA A 132 -21.25 0.10 -3.25
C ALA A 132 -20.77 0.49 -1.85
N ASP A 133 -21.35 -0.13 -0.82
CA ASP A 133 -21.00 0.11 0.58
C ASP A 133 -19.54 -0.25 0.88
N GLU A 134 -19.01 -1.32 0.30
CA GLU A 134 -17.61 -1.72 0.49
C GLU A 134 -16.62 -0.78 -0.22
N VAL A 135 -17.02 -0.14 -1.33
CA VAL A 135 -16.21 0.92 -1.96
C VAL A 135 -16.19 2.16 -1.07
N ILE A 136 -17.30 2.48 -0.40
CA ILE A 136 -17.37 3.57 0.57
C ILE A 136 -16.48 3.26 1.78
N GLU A 137 -16.57 2.06 2.33
CA GLU A 137 -15.70 1.59 3.43
C GLU A 137 -14.22 1.71 3.06
N LEU A 138 -13.85 1.31 1.84
CA LEU A 138 -12.47 1.46 1.34
C LEU A 138 -12.02 2.92 1.23
N ALA A 139 -12.93 3.83 0.89
CA ALA A 139 -12.64 5.27 0.82
C ALA A 139 -12.43 5.88 2.22
N GLU A 140 -13.17 5.39 3.22
CA GLU A 140 -13.01 5.79 4.62
C GLU A 140 -11.68 5.27 5.18
N LEU A 141 -11.33 4.00 4.94
CA LEU A 141 -10.00 3.45 5.27
C LEU A 141 -8.87 4.25 4.62
N ARG A 142 -9.04 4.69 3.37
CA ARG A 142 -8.05 5.54 2.70
C ARG A 142 -7.83 6.85 3.45
N ASP A 143 -8.87 7.49 3.96
CA ASP A 143 -8.75 8.76 4.67
C ASP A 143 -8.00 8.58 6.01
N GLU A 144 -8.14 7.42 6.65
CA GLU A 144 -7.34 7.06 7.84
C GLU A 144 -5.86 6.82 7.49
N ILE A 145 -5.60 6.11 6.38
CA ILE A 145 -4.23 5.80 5.92
C ILE A 145 -3.52 7.08 5.46
N ASN A 146 -4.19 7.88 4.63
CA ASN A 146 -3.66 9.07 3.97
C ASN A 146 -4.05 10.35 4.74
N TYR A 147 -3.68 10.43 6.02
CA TYR A 147 -4.05 11.58 6.86
C TYR A 147 -3.59 12.94 6.29
N ILE A 148 -2.52 12.94 5.46
CA ILE A 148 -2.17 14.07 4.58
C ILE A 148 -2.70 13.74 3.17
N ARG A 149 -3.78 14.43 2.78
CA ARG A 149 -4.37 14.26 1.46
C ARG A 149 -3.49 14.84 0.36
N ALA A 150 -3.41 14.14 -0.76
CA ALA A 150 -2.85 14.68 -1.99
C ALA A 150 -3.83 15.69 -2.60
N THR A 151 -3.32 16.82 -3.11
CA THR A 151 -4.15 17.91 -3.66
C THR A 151 -5.11 17.48 -4.77
N ASN A 152 -4.78 16.39 -5.49
CA ASN A 152 -5.57 15.88 -6.62
C ASN A 152 -6.36 14.61 -6.28
N SER A 153 -6.52 14.25 -5.01
CA SER A 153 -7.30 13.06 -4.63
C SER A 153 -8.79 13.31 -4.72
N ILE A 154 -9.55 12.34 -5.25
CA ILE A 154 -11.01 12.35 -5.23
C ILE A 154 -11.50 12.29 -3.79
N GLU A 155 -12.36 13.22 -3.41
CA GLU A 155 -12.94 13.30 -2.06
C GLU A 155 -13.82 12.09 -1.73
N SER A 156 -13.82 11.63 -0.48
CA SER A 156 -14.64 10.47 -0.05
C SER A 156 -16.14 10.71 -0.26
N GLU A 157 -16.60 11.94 -0.05
CA GLU A 157 -17.98 12.35 -0.35
C GLU A 157 -18.30 12.38 -1.85
N GLU A 158 -17.29 12.58 -2.69
CA GLU A 158 -17.45 12.44 -4.13
C GLU A 158 -17.55 10.96 -4.54
N ILE A 159 -16.70 10.09 -3.97
CA ILE A 159 -16.79 8.63 -4.18
C ILE A 159 -18.17 8.12 -3.77
N LYS A 160 -18.68 8.51 -2.59
CA LYS A 160 -20.03 8.16 -2.12
C LYS A 160 -21.11 8.54 -3.12
N ARG A 161 -21.02 9.73 -3.75
CA ARG A 161 -21.99 10.17 -4.75
C ARG A 161 -21.93 9.35 -6.04
N ILE A 162 -20.72 9.12 -6.56
CA ILE A 162 -20.51 8.35 -7.79
C ILE A 162 -21.09 6.94 -7.63
N VAL A 163 -20.65 6.24 -6.59
CA VAL A 163 -21.03 4.85 -6.35
C VAL A 163 -22.54 4.69 -6.17
N LYS A 164 -23.19 5.58 -5.41
CA LYS A 164 -24.65 5.55 -5.22
C LYS A 164 -25.42 5.86 -6.51
N SER A 165 -24.86 6.68 -7.40
CA SER A 165 -25.50 6.99 -8.68
C SER A 165 -25.44 5.82 -9.65
N THR A 166 -24.34 5.07 -9.67
CA THR A 166 -24.17 3.89 -10.53
C THR A 166 -25.00 2.70 -10.04
N ASP A 167 -25.17 2.52 -8.72
CA ASP A 167 -25.93 1.39 -8.16
C ASP A 167 -27.47 1.58 -8.27
N ALA A 168 -27.92 2.81 -8.51
CA ALA A 168 -29.33 3.16 -8.72
C ALA A 168 -29.77 3.14 -10.19
N ALA A 169 -28.82 2.97 -11.13
CA ALA A 169 -29.04 2.97 -12.58
C ALA A 169 -29.15 1.54 -13.13
#